data_AF-A0A1M3NQ42-F1
#
_entry.id   AF-A0A1M3NQ42-F1
#
_cell.length_a   1.000
_cell.length_b   1.000
_cell.length_c   1.000
_cell.angle_alpha   90.00
_cell.angle_beta   90.00
_cell.angle_gamma   90.00
#
_symmetry.space_group_name_H-M   'P 1'
#
loop_
_entity.id
_entity.type
_entity.pdbx_description
1 polymer ?
#
loop_
_entity_poly.entity_id
_entity_poly.type
_entity_poly.pdbx_seq_one_letter_code
_entity_poly.pdbx_strand_id
1 'polypeptide(L)'
;MHVSNLAVQGSSRIVQTSLDGFGYSMGRSLYRHKGDVLLIVVAGALCAGAVVLPFMAGHRIVRWSPTGKMKAFFRTVWWLLLATLGAGLFLGLSFIVFYLINKGYVQESELVRASVASAIPWTLWCSALAMIAGLMRGLFDRRQRKRAHSILLHNQAFLDAQGIRDMGGKSVTHVDGAGNKLTLDHIGEEIIEFTVPGSSRKRAYIHIGPDGRFESYTGLVEA
;
A
#
# COMPACT_ATOMS: atom_id res chain seq x y z
N MET A 1 -7.72 -10.66 17.55
CA MET A 1 -8.99 -10.47 16.84
C MET A 1 -8.80 -11.03 15.44
N HIS A 2 -9.34 -12.21 15.18
CA HIS A 2 -9.32 -12.81 13.84
C HIS A 2 -10.41 -12.10 13.04
N VAL A 3 -10.06 -11.51 11.90
CA VAL A 3 -11.02 -10.83 11.01
C VAL A 3 -11.26 -11.78 9.85
N SER A 4 -12.52 -12.12 9.55
CA SER A 4 -12.82 -13.01 8.42
C SER A 4 -12.37 -12.41 7.09
N ASN A 5 -11.94 -13.28 6.16
CA ASN A 5 -11.55 -12.88 4.81
C ASN A 5 -12.70 -12.18 4.06
N LEU A 6 -13.96 -12.49 4.39
CA LEU A 6 -15.14 -11.81 3.85
C LEU A 6 -15.21 -10.34 4.24
N ALA A 7 -14.87 -10.01 5.49
CA ALA A 7 -14.84 -8.63 5.96
C ALA A 7 -13.71 -7.81 5.31
N VAL A 8 -12.66 -8.48 4.81
CA VAL A 8 -11.54 -7.83 4.10
C VAL A 8 -11.86 -7.64 2.62
N GLN A 9 -12.51 -8.60 1.96
CA GLN A 9 -12.81 -8.56 0.53
C GLN A 9 -13.78 -7.43 0.12
N GLY A 10 -14.69 -7.02 1.01
CA GLY A 10 -15.51 -5.83 0.80
C GLY A 10 -14.71 -4.51 0.73
N SER A 11 -13.43 -4.51 1.11
CA SER A 11 -12.60 -3.29 1.24
C SER A 11 -11.46 -3.15 0.22
N SER A 12 -11.18 -4.17 -0.61
CA SER A 12 -9.87 -4.31 -1.27
C SER A 12 -9.81 -4.06 -2.78
N ARG A 13 -10.86 -3.57 -3.45
CA ARG A 13 -10.88 -3.43 -4.93
C ARG A 13 -10.16 -2.19 -5.51
N ILE A 14 -9.19 -1.59 -4.82
CA ILE A 14 -8.45 -0.44 -5.34
C ILE A 14 -6.96 -0.68 -5.17
N VAL A 15 -6.22 -0.52 -6.26
CA VAL A 15 -4.75 -0.48 -6.39
C VAL A 15 -4.08 -1.81 -6.76
N GLN A 16 -3.86 -2.05 -8.07
CA GLN A 16 -2.55 -2.44 -8.63
C GLN A 16 -2.62 -2.73 -10.15
N THR A 17 -2.29 -1.75 -11.00
CA THR A 17 -2.06 -1.98 -12.45
C THR A 17 -1.23 -0.85 -13.09
N SER A 18 -0.05 -0.52 -12.55
CA SER A 18 0.79 0.53 -13.18
C SER A 18 2.31 0.36 -13.12
N LEU A 19 2.84 -0.72 -12.51
CA LEU A 19 4.30 -0.88 -12.33
C LEU A 19 4.98 -1.78 -13.38
N ASP A 20 4.23 -2.59 -14.13
CA ASP A 20 4.83 -3.63 -14.98
C ASP A 20 5.28 -3.12 -16.37
N GLY A 21 4.79 -1.96 -16.83
CA GLY A 21 5.09 -1.44 -18.16
C GLY A 21 6.39 -0.61 -18.27
N PHE A 22 6.80 0.07 -17.20
CA PHE A 22 7.91 1.03 -17.25
C PHE A 22 9.29 0.36 -17.04
N GLY A 23 9.35 -0.69 -16.22
CA GLY A 23 10.61 -1.41 -15.95
C GLY A 23 11.11 -2.25 -17.12
N TYR A 24 10.19 -2.84 -17.90
CA TYR A 24 10.53 -3.77 -18.98
C TYR A 24 11.08 -3.08 -20.23
N SER A 25 10.54 -1.91 -20.60
CA SER A 25 10.99 -1.15 -21.77
C SER A 25 12.35 -0.48 -21.53
N MET A 26 12.60 0.01 -20.31
CA MET A 26 13.92 0.52 -19.92
C MET A 26 14.97 -0.60 -19.88
N GLY A 27 14.66 -1.75 -19.27
CA GLY A 27 15.59 -2.88 -19.15
C GLY A 27 16.11 -3.42 -20.49
N ARG A 28 15.27 -3.43 -21.53
CA ARG A 28 15.66 -3.92 -22.87
C ARG A 28 16.61 -2.98 -23.62
N SER A 29 16.49 -1.67 -23.40
CA SER A 29 17.38 -0.67 -24.01
C SER A 29 18.76 -0.63 -23.33
N LEU A 30 18.80 -0.93 -22.02
CA LEU A 30 20.00 -0.85 -21.18
C LEU A 30 20.97 -2.03 -21.37
N TYR A 31 20.52 -3.20 -21.84
CA TYR A 31 21.37 -4.40 -22.00
C TYR A 31 22.49 -4.26 -23.06
N ARG A 32 22.45 -3.21 -23.90
CA ARG A 32 23.36 -3.06 -25.04
C ARG A 32 24.69 -2.34 -24.75
N HIS A 33 24.84 -1.63 -23.63
CA HIS A 33 26.09 -0.92 -23.28
C HIS A 33 26.49 -1.23 -21.84
N LYS A 34 27.65 -1.86 -21.60
CA LYS A 34 27.94 -2.54 -20.31
C LYS A 34 28.77 -1.76 -19.27
N GLY A 35 29.30 -0.58 -19.61
CA GLY A 35 30.13 0.24 -18.70
C GLY A 35 29.38 1.45 -18.11
N ASP A 36 29.00 2.39 -18.97
CA ASP A 36 28.37 3.66 -18.54
C ASP A 36 26.92 3.51 -18.06
N VAL A 37 26.25 2.46 -18.50
CA VAL A 37 24.84 2.22 -18.19
C VAL A 37 24.61 1.89 -16.71
N LEU A 38 25.52 1.14 -16.09
CA LEU A 38 25.40 0.84 -14.65
C LEU A 38 25.44 2.14 -13.84
N LEU A 39 26.32 3.07 -14.22
CA LEU A 39 26.47 4.35 -13.55
C LEU A 39 25.22 5.23 -13.73
N ILE A 40 24.65 5.25 -14.94
CA ILE A 40 23.37 5.94 -15.22
C ILE A 40 22.21 5.32 -14.42
N VAL A 41 22.14 4.00 -14.33
CA VAL A 41 21.10 3.30 -13.55
C VAL A 41 21.23 3.58 -12.06
N VAL A 42 22.45 3.54 -11.52
CA VAL A 42 22.72 3.84 -10.12
C VAL A 42 22.42 5.31 -9.80
N ALA A 43 22.86 6.24 -10.66
CA ALA A 43 22.54 7.66 -10.50
C ALA A 43 21.03 7.92 -10.57
N GLY A 44 20.34 7.31 -11.53
CA GLY A 44 18.89 7.39 -11.67
C GLY A 44 18.15 6.83 -10.45
N ALA A 45 18.60 5.69 -9.91
CA ALA A 45 18.05 5.09 -8.71
C ALA A 45 18.28 5.95 -7.46
N LEU A 46 19.44 6.61 -7.34
CA LEU A 46 19.73 7.53 -6.23
C LEU A 46 18.86 8.79 -6.31
N CYS A 47 18.73 9.39 -7.50
CA CYS A 47 17.81 10.52 -7.73
C CYS A 47 16.36 10.13 -7.39
N ALA A 48 15.90 8.99 -7.90
CA ALA A 48 14.56 8.50 -7.61
C ALA A 48 14.39 8.20 -6.11
N GLY A 49 15.39 7.60 -5.47
CA GLY A 49 15.39 7.29 -4.04
C GLY A 49 15.26 8.54 -3.17
N ALA A 50 15.95 9.63 -3.53
CA ALA A 50 15.87 10.91 -2.83
C ALA A 50 14.48 11.57 -2.88
N VAL A 51 13.61 11.17 -3.81
CA VAL A 51 12.23 11.70 -3.94
C VAL A 51 11.19 10.69 -3.46
N VAL A 52 11.29 9.44 -3.89
CA VAL A 52 10.33 8.37 -3.61
C VAL A 52 10.34 7.99 -2.13
N LEU A 53 11.51 7.91 -1.48
CA LEU A 53 11.59 7.52 -0.07
C LEU A 53 10.98 8.58 0.86
N PRO A 54 11.25 9.89 0.70
CA PRO A 54 10.54 10.93 1.46
C PRO A 54 9.02 10.92 1.23
N PHE A 55 8.56 10.73 -0.01
CA PHE A 55 7.12 10.59 -0.30
C PHE A 55 6.50 9.40 0.44
N MET A 56 7.12 8.23 0.33
CA MET A 56 6.65 7.01 0.99
C MET A 56 6.68 7.14 2.52
N ALA A 57 7.69 7.81 3.07
CA ALA A 57 7.77 8.11 4.49
C ALA A 57 6.64 9.03 4.93
N GLY A 58 6.44 10.17 4.26
CA GLY A 58 5.32 11.07 4.54
C GLY A 58 3.97 10.34 4.51
N HIS A 59 3.73 9.53 3.48
CA HIS A 59 2.51 8.73 3.36
C HIS A 59 2.32 7.77 4.53
N ARG A 60 3.34 6.97 4.85
CA ARG A 60 3.22 5.87 5.83
C ARG A 60 3.25 6.32 7.29
N ILE A 61 3.84 7.47 7.59
CA ILE A 61 3.86 8.04 8.94
C ILE A 61 2.44 8.42 9.38
N VAL A 62 1.68 9.06 8.49
CA VAL A 62 0.35 9.58 8.83
C VAL A 62 -0.78 8.60 8.53
N ARG A 63 -0.51 7.61 7.67
CA ARG A 63 -1.44 6.53 7.36
C ARG A 63 -1.87 5.82 8.64
N TRP A 64 -3.17 5.92 8.92
CA TRP A 64 -3.76 5.25 10.09
C TRP A 64 -3.71 3.73 9.94
N SER A 65 -3.49 3.07 11.07
CA SER A 65 -3.37 1.63 11.18
C SER A 65 -3.82 1.22 12.58
N PRO A 66 -4.54 0.09 12.75
CA PRO A 66 -5.01 -0.39 14.06
C PRO A 66 -3.89 -1.01 14.91
N THR A 67 -2.62 -0.69 14.67
CA THR A 67 -1.49 -1.21 15.45
C THR A 67 -1.31 -0.44 16.75
N GLY A 68 -0.86 -1.12 17.80
CA GLY A 68 -0.54 -0.48 19.08
C GLY A 68 0.48 0.66 18.96
N LYS A 69 0.44 1.60 19.91
CA LYS A 69 1.28 2.83 19.92
C LYS A 69 2.77 2.52 19.69
N MET A 70 3.29 1.45 20.29
CA MET A 70 4.69 1.03 20.14
C MET A 70 5.05 0.61 18.70
N LYS A 71 4.22 -0.23 18.07
CA LYS A 71 4.43 -0.64 16.67
C LYS A 71 4.30 0.55 15.70
N ALA A 72 3.41 1.49 16.01
CA ALA A 72 3.28 2.73 15.23
C ALA A 72 4.55 3.60 15.36
N PHE A 73 5.12 3.72 16.56
CA PHE A 73 6.37 4.44 16.79
C PHE A 73 7.55 3.85 15.98
N PHE A 74 7.82 2.54 16.13
CA PHE A 74 8.91 1.88 15.39
C PHE A 74 8.73 1.99 13.87
N ARG A 75 7.49 1.91 13.38
CA ARG A 75 7.19 2.13 11.97
C ARG A 75 7.55 3.55 11.54
N THR A 76 7.16 4.56 12.30
CA THR A 76 7.49 5.97 12.00
C THR A 76 9.00 6.19 11.96
N VAL A 77 9.73 5.70 12.98
CA VAL A 77 11.19 5.79 13.04
C VAL A 77 11.83 5.11 11.82
N TRP A 78 11.39 3.89 11.48
CA TRP A 78 11.90 3.16 10.32
C TRP A 78 11.74 3.93 9.01
N TRP A 79 10.56 4.52 8.76
CA TRP A 79 10.32 5.27 7.53
C TRP A 79 11.08 6.61 7.49
N LEU A 80 11.25 7.27 8.63
CA LEU A 80 12.11 8.46 8.71
C LEU A 80 13.56 8.11 8.41
N LEU A 81 14.09 7.00 8.98
CA LEU A 81 15.43 6.52 8.69
C LEU A 81 15.63 6.24 7.20
N LEU A 82 14.68 5.56 6.55
CA LEU A 82 14.73 5.31 5.11
C LEU A 82 14.70 6.61 4.28
N ALA A 83 13.86 7.58 4.65
CA ALA A 83 13.84 8.88 3.98
C ALA A 83 15.17 9.63 4.12
N THR A 84 15.76 9.63 5.33
CA THR A 84 17.07 10.25 5.58
C THR A 84 18.19 9.53 4.85
N LEU A 85 18.13 8.20 4.73
CA LEU A 85 19.12 7.40 4.01
C LEU A 85 19.04 7.68 2.50
N GLY A 86 17.84 7.77 1.93
CA GLY A 86 17.63 8.11 0.52
C GLY A 86 18.19 9.48 0.15
N ALA A 87 17.83 10.52 0.91
CA ALA A 87 18.33 11.86 0.69
C ALA A 87 19.84 11.98 1.00
N GLY A 88 20.29 11.35 2.09
CA GLY A 88 21.67 11.40 2.56
C GLY A 88 22.65 10.74 1.61
N LEU A 89 22.30 9.61 0.98
CA LEU A 89 23.15 8.95 -0.02
C LEU A 89 23.35 9.84 -1.25
N PHE A 90 22.30 10.47 -1.75
CA PHE A 90 22.41 11.39 -2.89
C PHE A 90 23.23 12.63 -2.53
N LEU A 91 22.94 13.27 -1.40
CA LEU A 91 23.68 14.46 -0.93
C LEU A 91 25.15 14.15 -0.64
N GLY A 92 25.45 12.98 -0.06
CA GLY A 92 26.81 12.52 0.18
C GLY A 92 27.58 12.33 -1.13
N LEU A 93 26.96 11.72 -2.14
CA LEU A 93 27.56 11.59 -3.46
C LEU A 93 27.80 12.96 -4.10
N SER A 94 26.80 13.85 -4.09
CA SER A 94 26.94 15.22 -4.62
C SER A 94 28.06 15.99 -3.93
N PHE A 95 28.21 15.83 -2.61
CA PHE A 95 29.28 16.46 -1.84
C PHE A 95 30.67 15.90 -2.18
N ILE A 96 30.81 14.59 -2.34
CA ILE A 96 32.08 13.97 -2.77
C ILE A 96 32.48 14.50 -4.15
N VAL A 97 31.56 14.54 -5.11
CA VAL A 97 31.80 15.09 -6.45
C VAL A 97 32.21 16.56 -6.36
N PHE A 98 31.48 17.37 -5.59
CA PHE A 98 31.80 18.77 -5.36
C PHE A 98 33.21 18.95 -4.76
N TYR A 99 33.58 18.12 -3.78
CA TYR A 99 34.91 18.17 -3.15
C TYR A 99 36.04 17.84 -4.13
N LEU A 100 35.87 16.80 -4.96
CA LEU A 100 36.86 16.40 -5.96
C LEU A 100 37.08 17.48 -7.04
N ILE A 101 36.01 18.12 -7.49
CA ILE A 101 36.07 19.25 -8.44
C ILE A 101 36.83 20.44 -7.83
N ASN A 102 36.57 20.77 -6.57
CA ASN A 102 37.23 21.91 -5.91
C ASN A 102 38.71 21.67 -5.62
N LYS A 103 39.13 20.42 -5.40
CA LYS A 103 40.54 20.05 -5.25
C LYS A 103 41.30 19.96 -6.59
N GLY A 104 40.63 20.15 -7.72
CA GLY A 104 41.25 20.10 -9.03
C GLY A 104 41.58 18.69 -9.52
N TYR A 105 41.05 17.64 -8.87
CA TYR A 105 41.21 16.26 -9.32
C TYR A 105 40.41 15.95 -10.59
N VAL A 106 39.41 16.77 -10.89
CA VAL A 106 38.58 16.66 -12.10
C VAL A 106 38.59 18.00 -12.81
N GLN A 107 39.12 18.02 -14.04
CA GLN A 107 39.07 19.18 -14.93
C GLN A 107 37.69 19.22 -15.58
N GLU A 108 36.83 20.13 -15.11
CA GLU A 108 35.45 20.22 -15.56
C GLU A 108 35.10 21.62 -16.06
N SER A 109 34.09 21.68 -16.92
CA SER A 109 33.52 22.95 -17.37
C SER A 109 32.84 23.69 -16.21
N GLU A 110 32.79 25.03 -16.30
CA GLU A 110 32.10 25.88 -15.32
C GLU A 110 30.61 25.49 -15.16
N LEU A 111 29.98 25.02 -16.24
CA LEU A 111 28.61 24.50 -16.27
C LEU A 111 28.41 23.28 -15.36
N VAL A 112 29.36 22.34 -15.34
CA VAL A 112 29.28 21.14 -14.49
C VAL A 112 29.45 21.51 -13.02
N ARG A 113 30.37 22.43 -12.71
CA ARG A 113 30.56 22.93 -11.34
C ARG A 113 29.30 23.63 -10.80
N ALA A 114 28.67 24.49 -11.61
CA ALA A 114 27.41 25.15 -11.25
C ALA A 114 26.25 24.15 -11.08
N SER A 115 26.17 23.14 -11.95
CA SER A 115 25.15 22.08 -11.87
C SER A 115 25.27 21.28 -10.56
N VAL A 116 26.48 20.87 -10.17
CA VAL A 116 26.71 20.13 -8.92
C VAL A 116 26.40 20.99 -7.69
N ALA A 117 26.77 22.28 -7.71
CA ALA A 117 26.48 23.20 -6.61
C ALA A 117 24.97 23.44 -6.43
N SER A 118 24.22 23.55 -7.53
CA SER A 118 22.76 23.73 -7.51
C SER A 118 21.98 22.44 -7.21
N ALA A 119 22.57 21.26 -7.42
CA ALA A 119 21.93 19.97 -7.16
C ALA A 119 21.57 19.77 -5.68
N ILE A 120 22.43 20.22 -4.76
CA ILE A 120 22.22 20.08 -3.31
C ILE A 120 20.92 20.77 -2.84
N PRO A 121 20.70 22.08 -3.05
CA PRO A 121 19.46 22.73 -2.64
C PRO A 121 18.25 22.19 -3.39
N TRP A 122 18.38 21.85 -4.68
CA TRP A 122 17.27 21.28 -5.46
C TRP A 122 16.80 19.94 -4.88
N THR A 123 17.73 19.05 -4.53
CA THR A 123 17.38 17.77 -3.91
C THR A 123 16.67 17.98 -2.58
N LEU A 124 17.12 18.90 -1.73
CA LEU A 124 16.45 19.21 -0.47
C LEU A 124 15.01 19.69 -0.69
N TRP A 125 14.79 20.59 -1.64
CA TRP A 125 13.45 21.06 -2.01
C TRP A 125 12.57 19.93 -2.56
N CYS A 126 13.09 19.13 -3.50
CA CYS A 126 12.42 17.95 -4.04
C CYS A 126 11.99 16.97 -2.95
N SER A 127 12.91 16.60 -2.06
CA SER A 127 12.64 15.68 -0.96
C SER A 127 11.61 16.24 0.02
N ALA A 128 11.69 17.53 0.34
CA ALA A 128 10.73 18.20 1.21
C ALA A 128 9.32 18.23 0.59
N LEU A 129 9.20 18.64 -0.67
CA LEU A 129 7.92 18.66 -1.40
C LEU A 129 7.33 17.26 -1.53
N ALA A 130 8.16 16.26 -1.83
CA ALA A 130 7.74 14.87 -1.89
C ALA A 130 7.22 14.38 -0.54
N MET A 131 7.89 14.71 0.57
CA MET A 131 7.44 14.39 1.91
C MET A 131 6.09 15.05 2.24
N ILE A 132 5.92 16.33 1.91
CA ILE A 132 4.66 17.06 2.11
C ILE A 132 3.53 16.42 1.29
N ALA A 133 3.77 16.10 0.02
CA ALA A 133 2.80 15.41 -0.83
C ALA A 133 2.41 14.04 -0.25
N GLY A 134 3.39 13.29 0.25
CA GLY A 134 3.16 12.02 0.96
C GLY A 134 2.28 12.21 2.19
N LEU A 135 2.60 13.18 3.04
CA LEU A 135 1.82 13.51 4.25
C LEU A 135 0.37 13.85 3.91
N MET A 136 0.14 14.71 2.89
CA MET A 136 -1.20 15.06 2.42
C MET A 136 -1.97 13.82 1.97
N ARG A 137 -1.37 12.99 1.10
CA ARG A 137 -2.01 11.75 0.64
C ARG A 137 -2.34 10.81 1.81
N GLY A 138 -1.43 10.69 2.77
CA GLY A 138 -1.61 9.89 3.98
C GLY A 138 -2.75 10.38 4.87
N LEU A 139 -2.93 11.71 4.98
CA LEU A 139 -4.05 12.32 5.71
C LEU A 139 -5.41 12.06 5.03
N PHE A 140 -5.48 12.15 3.70
CA PHE A 140 -6.69 11.81 2.96
C PHE A 140 -7.05 10.33 3.15
N ASP A 141 -6.08 9.43 2.99
CA ASP A 141 -6.28 7.99 3.16
C ASP A 141 -6.66 7.62 4.60
N ARG A 142 -6.21 8.40 5.60
CA ARG A 142 -6.53 8.16 7.01
C ARG A 142 -8.02 8.20 7.29
N ARG A 143 -8.78 9.10 6.67
CA ARG A 143 -10.24 9.17 6.85
C ARG A 143 -10.92 7.95 6.25
N GLN A 144 -10.54 7.58 5.02
CA GLN A 144 -11.07 6.41 4.33
C GLN A 144 -10.78 5.12 5.10
N ARG A 145 -9.54 4.94 5.60
CA ARG A 145 -9.15 3.75 6.36
C ARG A 145 -9.86 3.62 7.70
N LYS A 146 -10.09 4.73 8.40
CA LYS A 146 -10.88 4.71 9.64
C LYS A 146 -12.31 4.28 9.38
N ARG A 147 -12.94 4.79 8.31
CA ARG A 147 -14.28 4.38 7.88
C ARG A 147 -14.32 2.90 7.52
N ALA A 148 -13.42 2.45 6.65
CA ALA A 148 -13.31 1.05 6.27
C ALA A 148 -13.10 0.13 7.48
N HIS A 149 -12.29 0.54 8.46
CA HIS A 149 -12.10 -0.23 9.68
C HIS A 149 -13.35 -0.27 10.56
N SER A 150 -14.09 0.85 10.67
CA SER A 150 -15.34 0.87 11.43
C SER A 150 -16.44 -0.01 10.81
N ILE A 151 -16.47 -0.09 9.47
CA ILE A 151 -17.37 -0.99 8.73
C ILE A 151 -16.94 -2.44 8.97
N LEU A 152 -15.64 -2.74 8.86
CA LEU A 152 -15.09 -4.07 9.14
C LEU A 152 -15.41 -4.55 10.56
N LEU A 153 -15.26 -3.69 11.57
CA LEU A 153 -15.62 -4.04 12.96
C LEU A 153 -17.12 -4.28 13.13
N HIS A 154 -17.95 -3.47 12.47
CA HIS A 154 -19.41 -3.65 12.50
C HIS A 154 -19.83 -4.96 11.84
N ASN A 155 -19.28 -5.26 10.67
CA ASN A 155 -19.55 -6.48 9.92
C ASN A 155 -19.06 -7.71 10.68
N GLN A 156 -17.89 -7.63 11.33
CA GLN A 156 -17.42 -8.71 12.19
C GLN A 156 -18.36 -8.94 13.38
N ALA A 157 -18.79 -7.86 14.06
CA ALA A 157 -19.74 -7.98 15.16
C ALA A 157 -21.10 -8.55 14.72
N PHE A 158 -21.56 -8.21 13.51
CA PHE A 158 -22.76 -8.79 12.91
C PHE A 158 -22.58 -10.30 12.70
N LEU A 159 -21.49 -10.74 12.08
CA LEU A 159 -21.22 -12.15 11.86
C LEU A 159 -21.13 -12.92 13.19
N ASP A 160 -20.45 -12.34 14.19
CA ASP A 160 -20.33 -12.93 15.52
C ASP A 160 -21.70 -13.07 16.20
N ALA A 161 -22.59 -12.08 16.05
CA ALA A 161 -23.95 -12.11 16.58
C ALA A 161 -24.84 -13.16 15.90
N GLN A 162 -24.65 -13.37 14.59
CA GLN A 162 -25.33 -14.43 13.83
C GLN A 162 -24.66 -15.82 14.01
N GLY A 163 -23.58 -15.90 14.80
CA GLY A 163 -22.81 -17.12 15.00
C GLY A 163 -22.10 -17.63 13.75
N ILE A 164 -21.92 -16.78 12.72
CA ILE A 164 -21.30 -17.16 11.46
C ILE A 164 -19.78 -17.25 11.64
N ARG A 165 -19.23 -18.43 11.38
CA ARG A 165 -17.80 -18.72 11.51
C ARG A 165 -17.20 -19.14 10.19
N ASP A 166 -16.03 -18.57 9.89
CA ASP A 166 -15.22 -18.93 8.72
C ASP A 166 -14.45 -20.23 9.01
N MET A 167 -14.64 -21.23 8.16
CA MET A 167 -14.00 -22.55 8.26
C MET A 167 -12.80 -22.69 7.31
N GLY A 168 -12.59 -21.73 6.39
CA GLY A 168 -11.47 -21.73 5.44
C GLY A 168 -11.43 -22.91 4.46
N GLY A 169 -12.48 -23.73 4.39
CA GLY A 169 -12.56 -24.89 3.51
C GLY A 169 -13.01 -24.53 2.09
N LYS A 170 -12.63 -25.35 1.10
CA LYS A 170 -13.04 -25.15 -0.31
C LYS A 170 -14.50 -25.51 -0.57
N SER A 171 -15.00 -26.58 0.05
CA SER A 171 -16.37 -27.09 -0.14
C SER A 171 -17.34 -26.60 0.94
N VAL A 172 -16.84 -26.19 2.10
CA VAL A 172 -17.59 -25.57 3.20
C VAL A 172 -16.75 -24.40 3.66
N THR A 173 -17.21 -23.20 3.31
CA THR A 173 -16.49 -21.97 3.63
C THR A 173 -16.88 -21.43 5.00
N HIS A 174 -18.15 -21.57 5.38
CA HIS A 174 -18.73 -20.96 6.57
C HIS A 174 -19.69 -21.93 7.28
N VAL A 175 -19.93 -21.67 8.56
CA VAL A 175 -20.99 -22.32 9.34
C VAL A 175 -21.78 -21.23 10.04
N ASP A 176 -23.11 -21.29 10.00
CA ASP A 176 -23.98 -20.33 10.70
C ASP A 176 -24.18 -20.68 12.20
N GLY A 177 -24.85 -19.80 12.95
CA GLY A 177 -25.18 -20.04 14.35
C GLY A 177 -26.12 -21.23 14.60
N ALA A 178 -26.83 -21.69 13.58
CA ALA A 178 -27.68 -22.88 13.63
C ALA A 178 -26.92 -24.18 13.28
N GLY A 179 -25.63 -24.09 12.93
CA GLY A 179 -24.79 -25.23 12.58
C GLY A 179 -24.87 -25.65 11.11
N ASN A 180 -25.55 -24.89 10.25
CA ASN A 180 -25.65 -25.17 8.83
C ASN A 180 -24.33 -24.85 8.12
N LYS A 181 -23.92 -25.76 7.23
CA LYS A 181 -22.72 -25.60 6.40
C LYS A 181 -23.05 -24.75 5.19
N LEU A 182 -22.25 -23.71 4.98
CA LEU A 182 -22.44 -22.71 3.95
C LEU A 182 -21.20 -22.60 3.05
N THR A 183 -21.45 -22.45 1.76
CA THR A 183 -20.44 -22.24 0.72
C THR A 183 -20.71 -20.88 0.10
N LEU A 184 -19.74 -19.98 0.24
CA LEU A 184 -19.78 -18.67 -0.39
C LEU A 184 -19.83 -18.86 -1.91
N ASP A 185 -20.91 -18.39 -2.52
CA ASP A 185 -21.16 -18.51 -3.95
C ASP A 185 -20.87 -17.17 -4.65
N HIS A 186 -21.46 -16.09 -4.14
CA HIS A 186 -21.34 -14.76 -4.74
C HIS A 186 -21.17 -13.65 -3.70
N ILE A 187 -20.35 -12.65 -4.04
CA ILE A 187 -20.25 -11.38 -3.31
C ILE A 187 -20.65 -10.27 -4.28
N GLY A 188 -21.88 -9.79 -4.12
CA GLY A 188 -22.42 -8.64 -4.83
C GLY A 188 -22.23 -7.33 -4.05
N GLU A 189 -22.75 -6.23 -4.60
CA GLU A 189 -22.72 -4.91 -3.93
C GLU A 189 -23.79 -4.79 -2.83
N GLU A 190 -24.94 -5.43 -3.01
CA GLU A 190 -26.09 -5.37 -2.10
C GLU A 190 -26.30 -6.67 -1.30
N ILE A 191 -25.77 -7.80 -1.79
CA ILE A 191 -25.99 -9.11 -1.19
C ILE A 191 -24.74 -10.00 -1.25
N ILE A 192 -24.58 -10.80 -0.22
CA ILE A 192 -23.65 -11.93 -0.19
C ILE A 192 -24.47 -13.20 -0.18
N GLU A 193 -24.18 -14.08 -1.14
CA GLU A 193 -24.92 -15.32 -1.34
C GLU A 193 -24.12 -16.52 -0.86
N PHE A 194 -24.78 -17.36 -0.08
CA PHE A 194 -24.28 -18.66 0.36
C PHE A 194 -25.18 -19.76 -0.20
N THR A 195 -24.56 -20.86 -0.63
CA THR A 195 -25.23 -22.10 -1.00
C THR A 195 -24.93 -23.19 0.02
N VAL A 196 -25.79 -24.21 0.08
CA VAL A 196 -25.52 -25.39 0.91
C VAL A 196 -24.76 -26.44 0.10
N PRO A 197 -23.66 -27.02 0.61
CA PRO A 197 -22.96 -28.10 -0.06
C PRO A 197 -23.91 -29.26 -0.39
N GLY A 198 -24.05 -29.59 -1.67
CA GLY A 198 -24.92 -30.67 -2.13
C GLY A 198 -26.40 -30.30 -2.35
N SER A 199 -26.79 -29.02 -2.19
CA SER A 199 -28.14 -28.56 -2.52
C SER A 199 -28.12 -27.19 -3.21
N SER A 200 -28.57 -27.14 -4.47
CA SER A 200 -28.72 -25.88 -5.22
C SER A 200 -29.98 -25.10 -4.87
N ARG A 201 -30.94 -25.73 -4.18
CA ARG A 201 -32.24 -25.14 -3.81
C ARG A 201 -32.22 -24.37 -2.51
N LYS A 202 -31.17 -24.49 -1.69
CA LYS A 202 -31.10 -23.81 -0.40
C LYS A 202 -30.01 -22.76 -0.43
N ARG A 203 -30.41 -21.52 -0.16
CA ARG A 203 -29.51 -20.36 -0.15
C ARG A 203 -29.65 -19.61 1.17
N ALA A 204 -28.61 -18.87 1.53
CA ALA A 204 -28.66 -17.91 2.61
C ALA A 204 -28.05 -16.59 2.13
N TYR A 205 -28.62 -15.48 2.57
CA TYR A 205 -28.24 -14.16 2.11
C TYR A 205 -27.85 -13.27 3.28
N ILE A 206 -26.79 -12.49 3.09
CA ILE A 206 -26.49 -11.32 3.93
C ILE A 206 -26.75 -10.08 3.08
N HIS A 207 -27.63 -9.21 3.56
CA HIS A 207 -27.88 -7.92 2.92
C HIS A 207 -26.85 -6.88 3.37
N ILE A 208 -26.30 -6.17 2.40
CA ILE A 208 -25.32 -5.09 2.56
C ILE A 208 -26.03 -3.76 2.35
N GLY A 209 -25.96 -2.89 3.35
CA GLY A 209 -26.43 -1.52 3.27
C GLY A 209 -25.59 -0.65 2.34
N PRO A 210 -26.08 0.55 1.96
CA PRO A 210 -25.41 1.46 1.02
C PRO A 210 -24.05 1.98 1.51
N ASP A 211 -23.74 1.85 2.80
CA ASP A 211 -22.46 2.22 3.39
C ASP A 211 -21.48 1.05 3.54
N GLY A 212 -21.84 -0.15 3.05
CA GLY A 212 -21.05 -1.38 3.09
C GLY A 212 -21.20 -2.18 4.39
N ARG A 213 -22.12 -1.79 5.27
CA ARG A 213 -22.41 -2.53 6.51
C ARG A 213 -23.36 -3.69 6.28
N PHE A 214 -23.19 -4.77 7.01
CA PHE A 214 -24.15 -5.87 7.02
C PHE A 214 -25.38 -5.50 7.86
N GLU A 215 -26.56 -5.56 7.27
CA GLU A 215 -27.81 -5.14 7.90
C GLU A 215 -28.64 -6.32 8.39
N SER A 216 -28.76 -7.36 7.57
CA SER A 216 -29.62 -8.51 7.88
C SER A 216 -29.11 -9.82 7.30
N TYR A 217 -29.51 -10.91 7.93
CA TYR A 217 -29.18 -12.28 7.54
C TYR A 217 -30.49 -13.07 7.45
N THR A 218 -30.75 -13.69 6.30
CA THR A 218 -32.02 -14.38 6.05
C THR A 218 -32.10 -15.77 6.68
N GLY A 219 -30.96 -16.35 7.05
CA GLY A 219 -30.88 -17.79 7.29
C GLY A 219 -31.08 -18.59 6.00
N LEU A 220 -31.24 -19.91 6.14
CA LEU A 220 -31.53 -20.80 5.03
C LEU A 220 -32.95 -20.60 4.52
N VAL A 221 -33.06 -20.20 3.25
CA VAL A 221 -34.31 -20.10 2.49
C VAL A 221 -34.24 -21.02 1.29
N GLU A 222 -35.40 -21.56 0.90
CA GLU A 222 -35.53 -22.23 -0.39
C GLU A 222 -35.53 -21.16 -1.50
N ALA A 223 -34.65 -21.36 -2.48
CA ALA A 223 -34.43 -20.49 -3.62
C ALA A 223 -35.41 -20.79 -4.76
#